data_AF-A0A3C1IGD8-F1
#
_entry.id   AF-A0A3C1IGD8-F1
#
_cell.length_a   1.000
_cell.length_b   1.000
_cell.length_c   1.000
_cell.angle_alpha   90.00
_cell.angle_beta   90.00
_cell.angle_gamma   90.00
#
_symmetry.space_group_name_H-M   'P 1'
#
loop_
_entity.id
_entity.type
_entity.pdbx_description
1 polymer ?
#
loop_
_entity_poly.entity_id
_entity_poly.type
_entity_poly.pdbx_seq_one_letter_code
_entity_poly.pdbx_strand_id
1 'polypeptide(L)'
;MLLWFLPLFLLFLVIGLPVFFGLLAAPGLLLWLNGQERDIGLLYRNVYNGIDSFPLMAIPFFMLAGELMNRGGITSRLVEFAQAMMGHLRGGLAHVNILSSMLFAGLSGSAVADTSALG
;
A
#
# COMPACT_ATOMS: atom_id res chain seq x y z
N MET A 1 6.58 23.72 -19.67
CA MET A 1 6.97 22.81 -18.56
C MET A 1 6.36 21.40 -18.69
N LEU A 2 5.04 21.25 -18.75
CA LEU A 2 4.37 19.93 -18.81
C LEU A 2 4.82 19.03 -19.99
N LEU A 3 5.05 19.61 -21.17
CA LEU A 3 5.53 18.88 -22.36
C LEU A 3 6.92 18.25 -22.17
N TRP A 4 7.79 18.87 -21.37
CA TRP A 4 9.16 18.39 -21.12
C TRP A 4 9.27 17.48 -19.90
N PHE A 5 8.25 17.49 -19.03
CA PHE A 5 8.20 16.64 -17.84
C PHE A 5 8.11 15.15 -18.20
N LEU A 6 7.17 14.78 -19.08
CA LEU A 6 6.90 13.39 -19.45
C LEU A 6 8.14 12.68 -20.04
N PRO A 7 8.84 13.25 -21.03
CA PRO A 7 10.06 12.64 -21.58
C PRO A 7 11.18 12.49 -20.55
N LEU A 8 11.38 13.50 -19.70
CA LEU A 8 12.44 13.48 -18.68
C LEU A 8 12.15 12.46 -17.56
N PHE A 9 10.88 12.36 -17.14
CA PHE A 9 10.43 11.38 -16.17
C PHE A 9 10.58 9.95 -16.71
N LEU A 10 10.18 9.71 -17.97
CA LEU A 10 10.37 8.41 -18.62
C LEU A 10 11.84 8.03 -18.76
N LEU A 11 12.71 8.98 -19.07
CA LEU A 11 14.16 8.76 -19.11
C LEU A 11 14.68 8.27 -17.75
N PHE A 12 14.26 8.89 -16.65
CA PHE A 12 14.65 8.44 -15.30
C PHE A 12 14.14 7.04 -14.96
N LEU A 13 12.93 6.67 -15.39
CA LEU A 13 12.42 5.31 -15.21
C LEU A 13 13.24 4.28 -16.00
N VAL A 14 13.62 4.60 -17.24
CA VAL A 14 14.45 3.72 -18.08
C VAL A 14 15.85 3.51 -17.50
N ILE A 15 16.40 4.52 -16.83
CA ILE A 15 17.69 4.43 -16.10
C ILE A 15 17.56 3.59 -14.80
N GLY A 16 16.35 3.18 -14.44
CA GLY A 16 16.09 2.35 -13.24
C GLY A 16 15.92 3.17 -11.97
N LEU A 17 15.68 4.48 -12.07
CA LEU A 17 15.39 5.32 -10.92
C LEU A 17 14.01 4.95 -10.35
N PRO A 18 13.88 4.73 -9.02
CA PRO A 18 12.57 4.49 -8.42
C PRO A 18 11.59 5.63 -8.72
N VAL A 19 10.33 5.27 -8.97
CA VAL A 19 9.26 6.20 -9.40
C VAL A 19 9.20 7.46 -8.52
N PHE A 20 9.33 7.29 -7.20
CA PHE A 20 9.36 8.39 -6.23
C PHE A 20 10.43 9.43 -6.54
N PHE A 21 11.68 9.00 -6.76
CA PHE A 21 12.77 9.90 -7.09
C PHE A 21 12.61 10.50 -8.49
N GLY A 22 12.02 9.77 -9.43
CA GLY A 22 11.70 10.28 -10.77
C GLY A 22 10.70 11.43 -10.71
N LEU A 23 9.65 11.30 -9.90
CA LEU A 23 8.63 12.33 -9.67
C LEU A 23 9.18 13.58 -8.97
N LEU A 24 10.31 13.48 -8.28
CA LEU A 24 11.00 14.61 -7.66
C LEU A 24 12.02 15.26 -8.58
N ALA A 25 12.88 14.45 -9.17
CA ALA A 25 14.01 14.91 -9.97
C ALA A 25 13.56 15.57 -11.28
N ALA A 26 12.54 15.03 -11.95
CA ALA A 26 12.08 15.57 -13.25
C ALA A 26 11.51 17.00 -13.15
N PRO A 27 10.53 17.29 -12.27
CA PRO A 27 10.03 18.64 -12.08
C PRO A 27 11.03 19.54 -11.35
N GLY A 28 11.85 19.01 -10.43
CA GLY A 28 12.93 19.78 -9.78
C GLY A 28 13.96 20.31 -10.77
N LEU A 29 14.41 19.47 -11.72
CA LEU A 29 15.34 19.88 -12.76
C LEU A 29 14.70 20.90 -13.73
N LEU A 30 13.42 20.72 -14.07
CA LEU A 30 12.70 21.66 -14.93
C LEU A 30 12.48 23.02 -14.26
N LEU A 31 12.18 23.06 -12.95
CA LEU A 31 12.05 24.30 -12.19
C LEU A 31 13.37 25.06 -12.11
N TRP A 32 14.48 24.34 -11.94
CA TRP A 32 15.81 24.92 -11.94
C TRP A 32 16.19 25.51 -13.30
N LEU A 33 15.98 24.76 -14.40
CA LEU A 33 16.29 25.22 -15.76
C LEU A 33 15.44 26.42 -16.22
N ASN A 34 14.24 26.61 -15.67
CA ASN A 34 13.37 27.75 -15.99
C ASN A 34 13.55 28.94 -15.02
N GLY A 35 14.50 28.88 -14.08
CA GLY A 35 14.73 29.95 -13.09
C GLY A 35 13.60 30.13 -12.07
N GLN A 36 12.73 29.13 -11.90
CA GLN A 36 11.59 29.15 -10.97
C GLN A 36 11.94 28.49 -9.64
N GLU A 37 13.10 28.85 -9.08
CA GLU A 37 13.64 28.20 -7.87
C GLU A 37 12.74 28.36 -6.64
N ARG A 38 11.96 29.45 -6.56
CA ARG A 38 10.98 29.67 -5.49
C ARG A 38 9.89 28.60 -5.43
N ASP A 39 9.56 27.98 -6.56
CA ASP A 39 8.52 26.94 -6.64
C ASP A 39 9.04 25.55 -6.23
N ILE A 40 10.36 25.39 -6.04
CA ILE A 40 10.95 24.16 -5.48
C ILE A 40 10.42 23.90 -4.05
N GLY A 41 10.13 24.97 -3.30
CA GLY A 41 9.47 24.86 -1.98
C GLY A 41 8.07 24.23 -2.06
N LEU A 42 7.34 24.45 -3.16
CA LEU A 42 6.05 23.79 -3.40
C LEU A 42 6.23 22.30 -3.67
N LEU A 43 7.32 21.91 -4.35
CA LEU A 43 7.68 20.51 -4.57
C LEU A 43 7.89 19.78 -3.24
N TYR A 44 8.67 20.37 -2.32
CA TYR A 44 8.88 19.82 -0.98
C TYR A 44 7.57 19.72 -0.19
N ARG A 45 6.73 20.75 -0.24
CA ARG A 45 5.42 20.74 0.42
C ARG A 45 4.51 19.62 -0.12
N ASN A 46 4.52 19.39 -1.43
CA ASN A 46 3.72 18.32 -2.04
C ASN A 46 4.20 16.91 -1.61
N VAL A 47 5.51 16.72 -1.46
CA VAL A 47 6.06 15.47 -0.89
C VAL A 47 5.62 15.31 0.56
N TYR A 48 5.78 16.36 1.36
CA TYR A 48 5.41 16.33 2.77
C TYR A 48 3.91 16.02 2.95
N ASN A 49 3.03 16.68 2.19
CA ASN A 49 1.59 16.41 2.21
C ASN A 49 1.24 14.99 1.71
N GLY A 50 2.06 14.41 0.83
CA GLY A 50 1.88 13.01 0.40
C GLY A 50 2.24 12.01 1.51
N ILE A 51 3.27 12.33 2.30
CA ILE A 51 3.70 11.53 3.46
C ILE A 51 2.73 11.70 4.63
N ASP A 52 2.24 12.92 4.85
CA ASP A 52 1.22 13.25 5.85
C ASP A 52 -0.19 12.90 5.34
N SER A 53 -0.37 11.63 4.93
CA SER A 53 -1.63 11.12 4.43
C SER A 53 -2.20 10.07 5.38
N PHE A 54 -3.50 10.19 5.67
CA PHE A 54 -4.25 9.25 6.49
C PHE A 54 -4.05 7.77 6.08
N PRO A 55 -3.97 7.42 4.78
CA PRO A 55 -3.69 6.05 4.35
C PRO A 55 -2.32 5.52 4.81
N LEU A 56 -1.27 6.35 4.84
CA LEU A 56 0.05 5.92 5.30
C LEU A 56 0.07 5.63 6.80
N MET A 57 -0.70 6.38 7.60
CA MET A 57 -0.92 6.08 9.01
C MET A 57 -1.81 4.84 9.20
N ALA A 58 -2.75 4.58 8.31
CA ALA A 58 -3.63 3.41 8.39
C ALA A 58 -2.84 2.08 8.27
N ILE A 59 -1.77 2.03 7.47
CA ILE A 59 -0.93 0.84 7.28
C ILE A 59 -0.41 0.25 8.61
N PRO A 60 0.32 1.01 9.47
CA PRO A 60 0.81 0.47 10.75
C PRO A 60 -0.32 0.16 11.73
N PHE A 61 -1.39 0.93 11.76
CA PHE A 61 -2.53 0.64 12.65
C PHE A 61 -3.26 -0.65 12.23
N PHE A 62 -3.44 -0.91 10.94
CA PHE A 62 -4.01 -2.16 10.46
C PHE A 62 -3.06 -3.34 10.66
N MET A 63 -1.75 -3.18 10.49
CA MET A 63 -0.78 -4.22 10.87
C MET A 63 -0.84 -4.54 12.37
N LEU A 64 -0.92 -3.52 13.23
CA LEU A 64 -1.07 -3.71 14.67
C LEU A 64 -2.38 -4.44 15.00
N ALA A 65 -3.49 -4.04 14.37
CA ALA A 65 -4.78 -4.71 14.54
C ALA A 65 -4.72 -6.18 14.09
N GLY A 66 -4.10 -6.48 12.94
CA GLY A 66 -3.88 -7.83 12.45
C GLY A 66 -3.06 -8.68 13.42
N GLU A 67 -1.96 -8.14 13.94
CA GLU A 67 -1.13 -8.83 14.96
C GLU A 67 -1.89 -9.04 16.27
N LEU A 68 -2.70 -8.07 16.70
CA LEU A 68 -3.53 -8.19 17.89
C LEU A 68 -4.61 -9.27 17.71
N MET A 69 -5.22 -9.36 16.52
CA MET A 69 -6.18 -10.41 16.18
C MET A 69 -5.53 -11.79 16.17
N ASN A 70 -4.31 -11.89 15.65
CA ASN A 70 -3.56 -13.14 15.61
C ASN A 70 -3.21 -13.61 17.02
N ARG A 71 -2.61 -12.74 17.85
CA ARG A 71 -2.30 -13.05 19.26
C ARG A 71 -3.53 -13.25 20.13
N GLY A 72 -4.62 -12.55 19.83
CA GLY A 72 -5.91 -12.67 20.52
C GLY A 72 -6.69 -13.93 20.16
N GLY A 73 -6.20 -14.74 19.21
CA GLY A 73 -6.87 -15.95 18.73
C GLY A 73 -8.12 -15.69 17.89
N ILE A 74 -8.37 -14.44 17.49
CA ILE A 74 -9.48 -14.08 16.59
C ILE A 74 -9.25 -14.74 15.23
N THR A 75 -8.00 -14.76 14.76
CA THR A 75 -7.62 -15.43 13.51
C THR A 75 -8.02 -16.90 13.49
N SER A 76 -7.61 -17.65 14.51
CA SER A 76 -7.92 -19.07 14.62
C SER A 76 -9.43 -19.34 14.69
N ARG A 77 -10.17 -18.54 15.46
CA ARG A 77 -11.64 -18.65 15.56
C ARG A 77 -12.33 -18.40 14.23
N LEU A 78 -11.85 -17.45 13.41
CA LEU A 78 -12.38 -17.19 12.08
C LEU A 78 -12.12 -18.35 11.12
N VAL A 79 -10.94 -18.98 11.21
CA VAL A 79 -10.61 -20.18 10.42
C VAL A 79 -11.48 -21.36 10.82
N GLU A 80 -11.64 -21.62 12.12
CA GLU A 80 -12.54 -22.66 12.63
C GLU A 80 -14.00 -22.45 12.19
N PHE A 81 -14.47 -21.20 12.22
CA PHE A 81 -15.79 -20.84 11.72
C PHE A 81 -15.95 -21.13 10.23
N ALA A 82 -14.99 -20.71 9.40
CA ALA A 82 -15.01 -21.01 7.96
C ALA A 82 -14.93 -22.52 7.70
N GLN A 83 -14.15 -23.25 8.50
CA GLN A 83 -14.04 -24.71 8.45
C GLN A 83 -15.35 -25.41 8.81
N ALA A 84 -16.09 -24.91 9.81
CA ALA A 84 -17.41 -25.42 10.15
C ALA A 84 -18.44 -25.21 9.03
N MET A 85 -18.32 -24.11 8.26
CA MET A 85 -19.26 -23.80 7.17
C MET A 85 -18.97 -24.52 5.85
N MET A 86 -17.69 -24.67 5.49
CA MET A 86 -17.28 -25.11 4.15
C MET A 86 -16.42 -26.37 4.15
N GLY A 87 -15.95 -26.83 5.32
CA GLY A 87 -15.02 -27.95 5.43
C GLY A 87 -15.59 -29.30 4.99
N HIS A 88 -16.91 -29.47 5.00
CA HIS A 88 -17.58 -30.69 4.57
C HIS A 88 -17.75 -30.81 3.04
N LEU A 89 -17.35 -29.79 2.27
CA LEU A 89 -17.41 -29.81 0.81
C LEU A 89 -16.16 -30.48 0.20
N ARG A 90 -16.30 -31.05 -1.01
CA ARG A 90 -15.15 -31.54 -1.79
C ARG A 90 -14.25 -30.35 -2.16
N GLY A 91 -12.96 -30.42 -1.79
CA GLY A 91 -12.06 -29.27 -1.88
C GLY A 91 -12.22 -28.26 -0.73
N GLY A 92 -12.88 -28.66 0.37
CA GLY A 92 -13.26 -27.79 1.49
C GLY A 92 -12.12 -26.92 2.03
N LEU A 93 -10.89 -27.42 2.12
CA LEU A 93 -9.74 -26.61 2.56
C LEU A 93 -9.48 -25.38 1.69
N ALA A 94 -9.67 -25.47 0.37
CA ALA A 94 -9.52 -24.32 -0.53
C ALA A 94 -10.63 -23.29 -0.31
N HIS A 95 -11.87 -23.75 -0.10
CA HIS A 95 -13.00 -22.87 0.20
C HIS A 95 -12.88 -22.22 1.58
N VAL A 96 -12.36 -22.96 2.57
CA VAL A 96 -12.04 -22.44 3.90
C VAL A 96 -11.00 -21.34 3.78
N ASN A 97 -9.91 -21.55 3.03
CA ASN A 97 -8.89 -20.52 2.82
C ASN A 97 -9.49 -19.25 2.20
N ILE A 98 -10.25 -19.38 1.11
CA ILE A 98 -10.88 -18.23 0.44
C ILE A 98 -11.83 -17.49 1.39
N LEU A 99 -12.70 -18.22 2.10
CA LEU A 99 -13.68 -17.62 3.00
C LEU A 99 -13.00 -16.95 4.20
N SER A 100 -12.00 -17.60 4.81
CA SER A 100 -11.21 -17.02 5.90
C SER A 100 -10.47 -15.77 5.45
N SER A 101 -9.84 -15.77 4.26
CA SER A 101 -9.21 -14.58 3.69
C SER A 101 -10.20 -13.46 3.41
N MET A 102 -11.40 -13.77 2.89
CA MET A 102 -12.45 -12.76 2.66
C MET A 102 -12.95 -12.13 3.97
N LEU A 103 -13.15 -12.94 5.01
CA LEU A 103 -13.56 -12.47 6.33
C LEU A 103 -12.46 -11.62 6.98
N PHE A 104 -11.20 -12.01 6.83
CA PHE A 104 -10.05 -11.23 7.29
C PHE A 104 -9.94 -9.90 6.57
N ALA A 105 -9.98 -9.90 5.24
CA ALA A 105 -9.87 -8.71 4.42
C ALA A 105 -10.97 -7.69 4.74
N GLY A 106 -12.20 -8.17 4.98
CA GLY A 106 -13.32 -7.32 5.39
C GLY A 106 -13.14 -6.65 6.75
N LEU A 107 -12.40 -7.28 7.67
CA LEU A 107 -12.19 -6.81 9.04
C LEU A 107 -10.91 -5.95 9.15
N SER A 108 -9.88 -6.33 8.41
CA SER A 108 -8.55 -5.72 8.40
C SER A 108 -8.48 -4.49 7.49
N GLY A 109 -9.29 -4.44 6.42
CA GLY A 109 -9.37 -3.31 5.50
C GLY A 109 -8.08 -2.99 4.74
N SER A 110 -7.06 -3.86 4.82
CA SER A 110 -5.72 -3.64 4.28
C SER A 110 -5.11 -4.96 3.83
N ALA A 111 -4.77 -5.03 2.54
CA ALA A 111 -4.09 -6.19 1.95
C ALA A 111 -2.76 -6.51 2.64
N VAL A 112 -2.06 -5.49 3.17
CA VAL A 112 -0.78 -5.67 3.90
C VAL A 112 -1.01 -6.36 5.25
N ALA A 113 -2.11 -6.02 5.92
CA ALA A 113 -2.46 -6.63 7.19
C ALA A 113 -2.96 -8.07 7.01
N ASP A 114 -3.67 -8.38 5.92
CA ASP A 114 -4.07 -9.73 5.56
C ASP A 114 -2.85 -10.66 5.36
N THR A 115 -1.82 -10.21 4.63
CA THR A 115 -0.57 -10.97 4.47
C THR A 115 0.16 -11.20 5.79
N SER A 116 0.14 -10.23 6.72
CA SER A 116 0.77 -10.42 8.04
C SER A 116 0.02 -11.39 8.96
N ALA A 117 -1.30 -11.49 8.81
CA ALA A 117 -2.15 -12.30 9.69
C ALA A 117 -2.36 -13.73 9.20
N LEU A 118 -2.40 -13.94 7.88
CA LEU A 118 -2.69 -15.25 7.26
C LEU A 118 -1.45 -15.92 6.66
N GLY A 119 -0.40 -15.15 6.32
CA GLY A 119 0.79 -15.61 5.59
C GLY A 119 0.75 -15.28 4.11
#